data_AF-A0AAU1X1U9-F1
#
_entry.id   AF-A0AAU1X1U9-F1
#
_cell.length_a   1.000
_cell.length_b   1.000
_cell.length_c   1.000
_cell.angle_alpha   90.00
_cell.angle_beta   90.00
_cell.angle_gamma   90.00
#
_symmetry.space_group_name_H-M   'P 1'
#
loop_
_entity.id
_entity.type
_entity.pdbx_description
1 polymer ?
#
loop_
_entity_poly.entity_id
_entity_poly.type
_entity_poly.pdbx_seq_one_letter_code
_entity_poly.pdbx_strand_id
1 'polypeptide(L)'
;MTHRYGQPAPMPDSIRQYMRGGQNPARAIACPRCGVAAHRPCRIPSRGVPLAQIHQQRIDAHTQTVACCPTCQVEPTIPCHANGRALDNGAVHPARHTEATREAA
;
A
#
# COMPACT_ATOMS: atom_id res chain seq x y z
N MET A 1 -15.13 8.07 44.23
CA MET A 1 -15.29 7.61 42.84
C MET A 1 -14.57 8.60 41.94
N THR A 2 -13.34 8.30 41.55
CA THR A 2 -12.50 9.21 40.75
C THR A 2 -12.97 9.19 39.30
N HIS A 3 -13.61 10.28 38.86
CA HIS A 3 -13.85 10.53 37.45
C HIS A 3 -12.48 10.61 36.76
N ARG A 4 -12.07 9.49 36.13
CA ARG A 4 -10.92 9.46 35.24
C ARG A 4 -11.19 10.45 34.11
N TYR A 5 -10.28 11.39 33.93
CA TYR A 5 -10.25 12.30 32.78
C TYR A 5 -10.64 11.54 31.51
N GLY A 6 -11.66 12.08 30.84
CA GLY A 6 -12.41 11.43 29.79
C GLY A 6 -11.54 10.90 28.67
N GLN A 7 -12.04 9.82 28.05
CA GLN A 7 -11.52 9.31 26.79
C GLN A 7 -11.24 10.47 25.82
N PRO A 8 -10.03 10.58 25.25
CA PRO A 8 -9.78 11.56 24.21
C PRO A 8 -10.76 11.29 23.07
N ALA A 9 -11.46 12.34 22.62
CA ALA A 9 -12.37 12.22 21.48
C ALA A 9 -11.59 11.65 20.28
N PRO A 10 -12.15 10.67 19.55
CA PRO A 10 -11.47 10.11 18.39
C PRO A 10 -11.23 11.22 17.37
N MET A 11 -10.00 11.31 16.85
CA MET A 11 -9.64 12.31 15.83
C MET A 11 -10.63 12.21 14.65
N PRO A 12 -11.19 13.32 14.15
CA PRO A 12 -12.08 13.30 12.98
C PRO A 12 -11.42 12.66 11.74
N ASP A 13 -12.19 11.91 10.95
CA ASP A 13 -11.65 11.22 9.77
C ASP A 13 -11.08 12.17 8.72
N SER A 14 -11.65 13.38 8.58
CA SER A 14 -11.09 14.41 7.69
C SER A 14 -9.66 14.80 8.04
N ILE A 15 -9.36 14.94 9.34
CA ILE A 15 -8.01 15.25 9.84
C ILE A 15 -7.09 14.04 9.64
N ARG A 16 -7.58 12.82 9.92
CA ARG A 16 -6.80 11.60 9.66
C ARG A 16 -6.47 11.44 8.17
N GLN A 17 -7.40 11.79 7.29
CA GLN A 17 -7.23 11.71 5.85
C GLN A 17 -6.21 12.74 5.38
N TYR A 18 -6.30 13.98 5.87
CA TYR A 18 -5.32 15.03 5.59
C TYR A 18 -3.89 14.63 6.02
N MET A 19 -3.74 14.08 7.23
CA MET A 19 -2.44 13.58 7.71
C MET A 19 -1.89 12.38 6.91
N ARG A 20 -2.76 11.63 6.22
CA ARG A 20 -2.39 10.55 5.31
C ARG A 20 -2.18 10.98 3.87
N GLY A 21 -2.78 12.10 3.44
CA GLY A 21 -2.73 12.57 2.04
C GLY A 21 -1.31 12.82 1.51
N GLY A 22 -0.36 13.17 2.39
CA GLY A 22 1.05 13.31 2.02
C GLY A 22 1.83 11.98 1.95
N GLN A 23 1.21 10.86 2.31
CA GLN A 23 1.84 9.55 2.36
C GLN A 23 1.44 8.71 1.15
N ASN A 24 2.40 7.98 0.58
CA ASN A 24 2.09 7.04 -0.50
C ASN A 24 1.08 5.98 -0.02
N PRO A 25 -0.04 5.74 -0.74
CA PRO A 25 -1.11 4.84 -0.32
C PRO A 25 -0.63 3.39 -0.11
N ALA A 26 0.40 2.96 -0.84
CA ALA A 26 1.01 1.63 -0.66
C ALA A 26 1.65 1.42 0.72
N ARG A 27 1.77 2.47 1.56
CA ARG A 27 2.14 2.32 2.97
C ARG A 27 1.07 1.64 3.81
N ALA A 28 -0.17 1.49 3.34
CA ALA A 28 -1.24 0.82 4.07
C ALA A 28 -0.96 -0.67 4.35
N ILE A 29 -0.12 -1.32 3.54
CA ILE A 29 0.25 -2.75 3.71
C ILE A 29 1.69 -2.91 4.21
N ALA A 30 2.06 -4.08 4.75
CA ALA A 30 3.45 -4.39 5.07
C ALA A 30 4.32 -4.48 3.81
N CYS A 31 5.62 -4.17 3.92
CA CYS A 31 6.53 -4.26 2.78
C CYS A 31 7.02 -5.69 2.57
N PRO A 32 6.77 -6.33 1.41
CA PRO A 32 7.28 -7.68 1.14
C PRO A 32 8.81 -7.71 0.99
N ARG A 33 9.45 -6.58 0.65
CA ARG A 33 10.92 -6.51 0.46
C ARG A 33 11.71 -6.45 1.76
N CYS A 34 11.31 -5.56 2.67
CA CYS A 34 12.08 -5.26 3.89
C CYS A 34 11.35 -5.61 5.19
N GLY A 35 10.14 -6.17 5.09
CA GLY A 35 9.35 -6.63 6.23
C GLY A 35 8.83 -5.51 7.14
N VAL A 36 8.95 -4.24 6.75
CA VAL A 36 8.46 -3.15 7.58
C VAL A 36 6.93 -3.17 7.64
N ALA A 37 6.38 -2.92 8.83
CA ALA A 37 4.94 -2.89 9.06
C ALA A 37 4.20 -1.80 8.25
N ALA A 38 2.88 -1.92 8.21
CA ALA A 38 1.99 -0.89 7.68
C ALA A 38 2.27 0.49 8.32
N HIS A 39 2.05 1.54 7.53
CA HIS A 39 2.24 2.96 7.85
C HIS A 39 3.68 3.37 8.24
N ARG A 40 4.65 2.45 8.21
CA ARG A 40 6.08 2.77 8.41
C ARG A 40 6.82 2.96 7.09
N PRO A 41 7.81 3.89 7.04
CA PRO A 41 8.66 4.05 5.86
C PRO A 41 9.46 2.78 5.58
N CYS A 42 9.69 2.49 4.31
CA CYS A 42 10.64 1.45 3.94
C CYS A 42 12.03 1.80 4.50
N ARG A 43 12.80 0.78 4.84
CA ARG A 43 14.14 0.90 5.39
C ARG A 43 15.11 -0.02 4.69
N ILE A 44 16.40 0.34 4.74
CA ILE A 44 17.50 -0.52 4.31
C ILE A 44 17.67 -1.64 5.35
N PRO A 45 17.48 -2.93 5.02
CA PRO A 45 17.51 -4.02 6.00
C PRO A 45 18.84 -4.11 6.78
N SER A 46 19.97 -3.83 6.13
CA SER A 46 21.30 -3.92 6.73
C SER A 46 21.65 -2.76 7.69
N ARG A 47 21.06 -1.57 7.51
CA ARG A 47 21.40 -0.36 8.28
C ARG A 47 20.25 0.20 9.11
N GLY A 48 19.01 -0.23 8.86
CA GLY A 48 17.81 0.29 9.52
C GLY A 48 17.40 1.72 9.11
N VAL A 49 18.18 2.39 8.24
CA VAL A 49 17.92 3.77 7.79
C VAL A 49 16.68 3.84 6.90
N PRO A 50 15.79 4.83 7.09
CA PRO A 50 14.61 4.99 6.26
C PRO A 50 14.99 5.42 4.83
N LEU A 51 14.27 4.89 3.85
CA LEU A 51 14.37 5.27 2.46
C LEU A 51 13.45 6.46 2.17
N ALA A 52 13.93 7.36 1.31
CA ALA A 52 13.11 8.46 0.81
C ALA A 52 11.93 7.93 -0.04
N GLN A 53 12.19 6.90 -0.85
CA GLN A 53 11.20 6.26 -1.69
C GLN A 53 10.75 4.91 -1.13
N ILE A 54 9.50 4.55 -1.41
CA ILE A 54 8.93 3.24 -1.08
C ILE A 54 9.50 2.17 -2.03
N HIS A 55 9.61 0.92 -1.57
CA HIS A 55 10.05 -0.19 -2.44
C HIS A 55 8.99 -0.46 -3.52
N GLN A 56 9.40 -0.64 -4.77
CA GLN A 56 8.50 -0.96 -5.88
C GLN A 56 7.60 -2.16 -5.58
N GLN A 57 8.17 -3.23 -5.01
CA GLN A 57 7.42 -4.43 -4.63
C GLN A 57 6.27 -4.17 -3.65
N ARG A 58 6.35 -3.11 -2.83
CA ARG A 58 5.23 -2.70 -1.95
C ARG A 58 4.15 -1.98 -2.74
N ILE A 59 4.52 -1.17 -3.74
CA ILE A 59 3.58 -0.56 -4.67
C ILE A 59 2.86 -1.65 -5.47
N ASP A 60 3.60 -2.64 -5.98
CA ASP A 60 3.06 -3.76 -6.76
C ASP A 60 2.07 -4.58 -5.92
N ALA A 61 2.47 -4.96 -4.70
CA ALA A 61 1.59 -5.70 -3.79
C ALA A 61 0.33 -4.88 -3.43
N HIS A 62 0.45 -3.58 -3.17
CA HIS A 62 -0.70 -2.73 -2.91
C HIS A 62 -1.63 -2.66 -4.13
N THR A 63 -1.06 -2.43 -5.31
CA THR A 63 -1.78 -2.36 -6.59
C THR A 63 -2.58 -3.64 -6.85
N GLN A 64 -2.01 -4.80 -6.51
CA GLN A 64 -2.73 -6.08 -6.58
C GLN A 64 -3.90 -6.15 -5.61
N THR A 65 -3.78 -5.59 -4.40
CA THR A 65 -4.84 -5.66 -3.39
C THR A 65 -6.02 -4.74 -3.64
N VAL A 66 -5.85 -3.62 -4.35
CA VAL A 66 -6.91 -2.61 -4.50
C VAL A 66 -7.60 -2.67 -5.86
N ALA A 67 -6.85 -2.83 -6.96
CA ALA A 67 -7.39 -2.58 -8.29
C ALA A 67 -7.54 -3.84 -9.15
N CYS A 68 -8.51 -3.81 -10.06
CA CYS A 68 -8.62 -4.76 -11.18
C CYS A 68 -7.54 -4.50 -12.25
N CYS A 69 -7.08 -5.53 -12.95
CA CYS A 69 -6.15 -5.35 -14.07
C CYS A 69 -6.90 -5.35 -15.42
N PRO A 70 -6.96 -4.23 -16.17
CA PRO A 70 -7.66 -4.20 -17.46
C PRO A 70 -6.93 -5.01 -18.56
N THR A 71 -5.62 -5.23 -18.43
CA THR A 71 -4.82 -5.97 -19.42
C THR A 71 -5.10 -7.48 -19.43
N CYS A 72 -5.23 -8.09 -18.25
CA CYS A 72 -5.49 -9.53 -18.11
C CYS A 72 -6.83 -9.84 -17.42
N GLN A 73 -7.64 -8.80 -17.18
CA GLN A 73 -9.00 -8.86 -16.64
C GLN A 73 -9.13 -9.60 -15.30
N VAL A 74 -8.07 -9.56 -14.47
CA VAL A 74 -8.09 -10.17 -13.13
C VAL A 74 -8.57 -9.21 -12.06
N GLU A 75 -9.28 -9.76 -11.08
CA GLU A 75 -9.80 -9.06 -9.90
C GLU A 75 -8.69 -8.70 -8.89
N PRO A 76 -8.99 -7.84 -7.89
CA PRO A 76 -8.10 -7.60 -6.76
C PRO A 76 -7.68 -8.92 -6.10
N THR A 77 -6.49 -8.94 -5.51
CA THR A 77 -5.80 -10.10 -4.91
C THR A 77 -5.32 -11.18 -5.88
N ILE A 78 -5.84 -11.23 -7.12
CA ILE A 78 -5.39 -12.18 -8.14
C ILE A 78 -4.13 -11.65 -8.84
N PRO A 79 -3.05 -12.43 -8.95
CA PRO A 79 -1.83 -11.98 -9.62
C PRO A 79 -2.05 -11.76 -11.12
N CYS A 80 -1.36 -10.78 -11.67
CA CYS A 80 -1.33 -10.57 -13.13
C CYS A 80 -0.69 -11.76 -13.82
N HIS A 81 -1.15 -12.06 -15.04
CA HIS A 81 -0.65 -13.17 -15.83
C HIS A 81 -0.47 -12.80 -17.31
N ALA A 82 0.42 -13.50 -17.99
CA ALA A 82 0.56 -13.49 -19.44
C ALA A 82 0.42 -14.93 -19.96
N ASN A 83 -0.46 -15.16 -20.94
CA ASN A 83 -0.74 -16.49 -21.52
C ASN A 83 -1.06 -17.55 -20.46
N GLY A 84 -1.89 -17.19 -19.47
CA GLY A 84 -2.30 -18.07 -18.37
C GLY A 84 -1.21 -18.36 -17.32
N ARG A 85 -0.03 -17.74 -17.41
CA ARG A 85 1.05 -17.88 -16.41
C ARG A 85 1.24 -16.59 -15.63
N ALA A 86 1.34 -16.68 -14.31
CA ALA A 86 1.62 -15.53 -13.47
C ALA A 86 2.90 -14.81 -13.92
N LEU A 87 2.89 -13.49 -13.85
CA LEU A 87 4.08 -12.69 -14.16
C LEU A 87 5.17 -12.93 -13.11
N ASP A 88 6.43 -12.82 -13.55
CA ASP A 88 7.59 -13.09 -12.70
C ASP A 88 7.64 -12.15 -11.50
N ASN A 89 8.04 -12.71 -10.36
CA ASN A 89 8.23 -11.97 -9.10
C ASN A 89 7.00 -11.16 -8.65
N GLY A 90 5.80 -11.56 -9.05
CA GLY A 90 4.58 -10.82 -8.74
C GLY A 90 4.50 -9.48 -9.46
N ALA A 91 5.16 -9.34 -10.61
CA ALA A 91 5.05 -8.14 -11.43
C ALA A 91 3.60 -7.84 -11.81
N VAL A 92 3.33 -6.57 -12.03
CA VAL A 92 1.98 -6.05 -12.26
C VAL A 92 1.97 -5.28 -13.57
N HIS A 93 0.94 -5.48 -14.40
CA HIS A 93 0.80 -4.72 -15.63
C HIS A 93 0.70 -3.21 -15.34
N PRO A 94 1.35 -2.35 -16.15
CA PRO A 94 1.28 -0.89 -15.98
C PRO A 94 -0.15 -0.35 -15.86
N ALA A 95 -1.08 -0.92 -16.62
CA ALA A 95 -2.47 -0.47 -16.60
C ALA A 95 -3.15 -0.69 -15.24
N ARG A 96 -2.77 -1.74 -14.48
CA ARG A 96 -3.30 -1.95 -13.12
C ARG A 96 -2.77 -0.89 -12.15
N HIS A 97 -1.53 -0.43 -12.31
CA HIS A 97 -1.01 0.70 -11.52
C HIS A 97 -1.77 1.99 -11.78
N THR A 98 -2.17 2.23 -13.03
CA THR A 98 -3.04 3.35 -13.38
C THR A 98 -4.39 3.25 -12.68
N GLU A 99 -5.03 2.09 -12.67
CA GLU A 99 -6.30 1.90 -11.95
C GLU A 99 -6.15 2.10 -10.43
N ALA A 100 -5.12 1.52 -9.81
CA ALA A 100 -4.86 1.72 -8.39
C ALA A 100 -4.57 3.18 -8.02
N THR A 101 -4.03 3.96 -8.95
CA THR A 101 -3.83 5.41 -8.75
C THR A 101 -5.15 6.16 -8.81
N ARG A 102 -6.10 5.74 -9.66
CA ARG A 102 -7.45 6.32 -9.72
C ARG A 102 -8.27 6.01 -8.48
N GLU A 103 -8.14 4.81 -7.92
CA GLU A 103 -8.82 4.44 -6.67
C GLU A 103 -8.28 5.17 -5.43
N ALA A 104 -7.05 5.68 -5.52
CA ALA A 104 -6.39 6.43 -4.45
C ALA A 104 -6.58 7.96 -4.54
N ALA A 105 -7.12 8.46 -5.65
CA ALA A 105 -7.39 9.88 -5.90
C ALA A 105 -8.75 10.31 -5.35
#